data_AF-A0A9W8C3J6-F1
#
_entry.id   AF-A0A9W8C3J6-F1
#
_cell.length_a   1.000
_cell.length_b   1.000
_cell.length_c   1.000
_cell.angle_alpha   90.00
_cell.angle_beta   90.00
_cell.angle_gamma   90.00
#
_symmetry.space_group_name_H-M   'P 1'
#
loop_
_entity.id
_entity.type
_entity.pdbx_description
1 polymer ?
#
loop_
_entity_poly.entity_id
_entity_poly.type
_entity_poly.pdbx_seq_one_letter_code
_entity_poly.pdbx_strand_id
1 'polypeptide(L)'
;METSQHDQNITDITSSEFWRQKQEWIKQMRLQFSRRPEFPETHSMVDDEGMLNQEYFQPPKDAQPVVERKWGDDEKSKLLVGIEKYGIGHFREISESLLPEWSGNDLRMKSIRVMGRQNLQLYKDWRGNAEDVRREYERNKEIGLQLGAWKGGALVYDDEGLVLKAIEESNQTTPP
;
A
#
# COMPACT_ATOMS: atom_id res chain seq x y z
N MET A 1 -48.46 13.19 36.43
CA MET A 1 -47.56 13.43 35.29
C MET A 1 -46.28 14.05 35.84
N GLU A 2 -45.40 13.25 36.46
CA GLU A 2 -44.19 13.80 37.11
C GLU A 2 -42.99 12.81 37.09
N THR A 3 -43.05 11.75 36.28
CA THR A 3 -42.00 10.72 36.22
C THR A 3 -41.07 10.85 35.00
N SER A 4 -41.35 11.74 34.03
CA SER A 4 -40.53 11.83 32.81
C SER A 4 -39.33 12.77 32.86
N GLN A 5 -39.22 13.69 33.83
CA GLN A 5 -38.09 14.61 33.91
C GLN A 5 -36.90 14.09 34.74
N HIS A 6 -37.12 13.08 35.59
CA HIS A 6 -36.07 12.54 36.46
C HIS A 6 -35.17 11.52 35.74
N ASP A 7 -35.72 10.70 34.84
CA ASP A 7 -34.99 9.65 34.12
C ASP A 7 -34.07 10.17 32.99
N GLN A 8 -34.41 11.32 32.38
CA GLN A 8 -33.52 11.95 31.40
C GLN A 8 -32.28 12.60 32.04
N ASN A 9 -32.38 13.01 33.32
CA ASN A 9 -31.27 13.65 34.03
C ASN A 9 -30.21 12.63 34.50
N ILE A 10 -30.62 11.41 34.88
CA ILE A 10 -29.71 10.37 35.42
C ILE A 10 -28.84 9.73 34.31
N THR A 11 -29.39 9.60 33.09
CA THR A 11 -28.66 9.05 31.94
C THR A 11 -27.62 10.03 31.37
N ASP A 12 -27.86 11.34 31.49
CA ASP A 12 -26.95 12.38 31.01
C ASP A 12 -25.80 12.67 32.00
N ILE A 13 -26.08 12.58 33.31
CA ILE A 13 -25.07 12.70 34.38
C ILE A 13 -24.08 11.53 34.35
N THR A 14 -24.54 10.31 34.08
CA THR A 14 -23.67 9.12 33.98
C THR A 14 -22.77 9.14 32.74
N SER A 15 -23.26 9.69 31.63
CA SER A 15 -22.47 9.90 30.41
C SER A 15 -21.38 10.96 30.62
N SER A 16 -21.75 12.14 31.13
CA SER A 16 -20.79 13.25 31.33
C SER A 16 -19.70 12.93 32.36
N GLU A 17 -20.06 12.28 33.46
CA GLU A 17 -19.11 11.85 34.49
C GLU A 17 -18.15 10.77 33.96
N PHE A 18 -18.67 9.79 33.20
CA PHE A 18 -17.86 8.77 32.56
C PHE A 18 -16.81 9.39 31.61
N TRP A 19 -17.22 10.34 30.76
CA TRP A 19 -16.30 11.00 29.84
C TRP A 19 -15.24 11.82 30.57
N ARG A 20 -15.60 12.48 31.68
CA ARG A 20 -14.64 13.19 32.53
C ARG A 20 -13.60 12.24 33.12
N GLN A 21 -14.02 11.12 33.70
CA GLN A 21 -13.13 10.11 34.28
C GLN A 21 -12.22 9.49 33.21
N LYS A 22 -12.78 9.20 32.03
CA LYS A 22 -12.00 8.68 30.90
C LYS A 22 -10.95 9.68 30.43
N GLN A 23 -11.28 10.98 30.34
CA GLN A 23 -10.31 12.01 29.98
C GLN A 23 -9.19 12.12 31.00
N GLU A 24 -9.51 12.06 32.29
CA GLU A 24 -8.50 12.08 33.35
C GLU A 24 -7.60 10.84 33.27
N TRP A 25 -8.17 9.65 33.12
CA TRP A 25 -7.39 8.42 32.93
C TRP A 25 -6.45 8.51 31.71
N ILE A 26 -6.93 9.05 30.58
CA ILE A 26 -6.10 9.25 29.38
C ILE A 26 -4.92 10.19 29.66
N LYS A 27 -5.14 11.30 30.38
CA LYS A 27 -4.06 12.24 30.75
C LYS A 27 -3.00 11.54 31.61
N GLN A 28 -3.44 10.80 32.63
CA GLN A 28 -2.54 10.04 33.51
C GLN A 28 -1.70 9.03 32.73
N MET A 29 -2.32 8.30 31.79
CA MET A 29 -1.61 7.35 30.93
C MET A 29 -0.55 8.03 30.06
N ARG A 30 -0.83 9.22 29.50
CA ARG A 30 0.17 9.95 28.70
C ARG A 30 1.33 10.44 29.55
N LEU A 31 1.05 10.97 30.74
CA LEU A 31 2.10 11.39 31.68
C LEU A 31 2.98 10.21 32.08
N GLN A 32 2.39 9.06 32.37
CA GLN A 32 3.12 7.87 32.80
C GLN A 32 3.98 7.25 31.69
N PHE A 33 3.48 7.17 30.46
CA PHE A 33 4.11 6.37 29.41
C PHE A 33 4.80 7.19 28.32
N SER A 34 4.33 8.41 28.06
CA SER A 34 4.80 9.26 26.95
C SER A 34 5.75 10.37 27.43
N ARG A 35 5.47 11.05 28.55
CA ARG A 35 6.30 12.14 29.07
C ARG A 35 7.37 11.62 30.03
N ARG A 36 8.47 11.10 29.50
CA ARG A 36 9.51 10.42 30.29
C ARG A 36 10.59 11.40 30.76
N PRO A 37 10.95 11.45 32.06
CA PRO A 37 12.01 12.35 32.55
C PRO A 37 13.37 12.13 31.88
N GLU A 38 13.67 10.89 31.51
CA GLU A 38 14.92 10.51 30.86
C GLU A 38 14.99 10.85 29.36
N PHE A 39 13.87 11.23 28.74
CA PHE A 39 13.77 11.65 27.34
C PHE A 39 13.07 13.01 27.22
N PRO A 40 13.77 14.13 27.50
CA PRO A 40 13.20 15.48 27.47
C PRO A 40 12.50 15.85 26.14
N GLU A 41 12.93 15.27 25.02
CA GLU A 41 12.32 15.44 23.70
C GLU A 41 10.83 15.06 23.68
N THR A 42 10.42 14.12 24.53
CA THR A 42 9.01 13.67 24.62
C THR A 42 8.09 14.72 25.25
N HIS A 43 8.64 15.71 25.96
CA HIS A 43 7.88 16.78 26.61
C HIS A 43 7.34 17.79 25.59
N SER A 44 7.86 17.77 24.36
CA SER A 44 7.30 18.52 23.25
C SER A 44 6.00 17.93 22.70
N MET A 45 5.73 16.63 22.96
CA MET A 45 4.56 15.89 22.47
C MET A 45 3.37 15.96 23.43
N VAL A 46 3.64 15.92 24.73
CA VAL A 46 2.64 15.91 25.81
C VAL A 46 3.06 16.94 26.86
N ASP A 47 2.15 17.85 27.20
CA ASP A 47 2.39 18.90 28.19
C ASP A 47 2.33 18.38 29.64
N ASP A 48 2.48 19.30 30.58
CA ASP A 48 2.54 19.01 32.01
C ASP A 48 1.20 18.53 32.58
N GLU A 49 0.11 18.83 31.87
CA GLU A 49 -1.26 18.46 32.19
C GLU A 49 -1.73 17.17 31.50
N GLY A 50 -0.85 16.51 30.72
CA GLY A 50 -1.16 15.27 30.01
C GLY A 50 -1.98 15.47 28.72
N MET A 51 -2.02 16.69 28.20
CA MET A 51 -2.64 17.02 26.92
C MET A 51 -1.65 16.88 25.77
N LEU A 52 -2.15 16.56 24.59
CA LEU A 52 -1.34 16.48 23.38
C LEU A 52 -1.05 17.89 22.85
N ASN A 53 0.22 18.16 22.57
CA ASN A 53 0.62 19.35 21.85
C ASN A 53 0.22 19.20 20.36
N GLN A 54 -0.87 19.85 19.95
CA GLN A 54 -1.38 19.73 18.58
C GLN A 54 -0.39 20.25 17.53
N GLU A 55 0.43 21.25 17.87
CA GLU A 55 1.42 21.82 16.95
C GLU A 55 2.55 20.82 16.67
N TYR A 56 2.89 19.96 17.64
CA TYR A 56 3.90 18.89 17.45
C TYR A 56 3.50 17.88 16.37
N PHE A 57 2.21 17.56 16.28
CA PHE A 57 1.69 16.56 15.33
C PHE A 57 1.24 17.15 13.99
N GLN A 58 1.32 18.48 13.84
CA GLN A 58 1.08 19.11 12.55
C GLN A 58 2.34 19.05 11.69
N PRO A 59 2.20 18.90 10.35
CA PRO A 59 3.31 19.12 9.46
C PRO A 59 3.94 20.50 9.72
N PRO A 60 5.27 20.64 9.57
CA PRO A 60 5.92 21.95 9.62
C PRO A 60 5.20 22.99 8.75
N LYS A 61 5.13 24.24 9.19
CA LYS A 61 4.41 25.32 8.46
C LYS A 61 5.01 25.59 7.07
N ASP A 62 6.25 25.19 6.86
CA ASP A 62 7.01 25.23 5.61
C ASP A 62 7.02 23.90 4.84
N ALA A 63 6.32 22.87 5.34
CA ALA A 63 6.16 21.60 4.64
C ALA A 63 5.44 21.86 3.32
N GLN A 64 6.20 21.77 2.22
CA GLN A 64 5.59 21.84 0.91
C GLN A 64 4.70 20.61 0.71
N PRO A 65 3.48 20.78 0.15
CA PRO A 65 2.66 19.63 -0.20
C PRO A 65 3.45 18.76 -1.16
N VAL A 66 3.73 17.53 -0.75
CA VAL A 66 4.30 16.53 -1.63
C VAL A 66 3.26 16.31 -2.72
N VAL A 67 3.54 16.77 -3.94
CA VAL A 67 2.69 16.48 -5.09
C VAL A 67 2.74 14.97 -5.28
N GLU A 68 1.67 14.28 -4.88
CA GLU A 68 1.57 12.83 -5.06
C GLU A 68 1.67 12.52 -6.54
N ARG A 69 2.76 11.84 -6.91
CA ARG A 69 3.04 11.41 -8.27
C ARG A 69 2.01 10.37 -8.67
N LYS A 70 1.29 10.62 -9.76
CA LYS A 70 0.27 9.71 -10.29
C LYS A 70 0.88 8.80 -11.35
N TRP A 71 0.51 7.53 -11.31
CA TRP A 71 0.84 6.58 -12.36
C TRP A 71 -0.28 6.60 -13.41
N GLY A 72 0.04 7.00 -14.64
CA GLY A 72 -0.93 7.12 -15.74
C GLY A 72 -0.51 6.33 -16.99
N ASP A 73 -1.17 6.65 -18.10
CA ASP A 73 -0.99 5.96 -19.38
C ASP A 73 0.35 6.27 -20.05
N ASP A 74 0.91 7.45 -19.82
CA ASP A 74 2.24 7.81 -20.33
C ASP A 74 3.33 6.97 -19.64
N GLU A 75 3.29 6.85 -18.30
CA GLU A 75 4.23 6.01 -17.57
C GLU A 75 4.09 4.54 -17.95
N LYS A 76 2.85 4.06 -18.13
CA LYS A 76 2.58 2.71 -18.61
C LYS A 76 3.17 2.47 -19.99
N SER A 77 2.98 3.40 -20.93
CA SER A 77 3.53 3.31 -22.29
C SER A 77 5.06 3.27 -22.27
N LYS A 78 5.69 4.13 -21.47
CA LYS A 78 7.16 4.13 -21.28
C LYS A 78 7.67 2.85 -20.66
N LEU A 79 6.94 2.27 -19.70
CA LEU A 79 7.29 0.97 -19.12
C LEU A 79 7.26 -0.13 -20.18
N LEU A 80 6.25 -0.17 -21.05
CA LEU A 80 6.17 -1.15 -22.14
C LEU A 80 7.36 -1.01 -23.11
N VAL A 81 7.72 0.22 -23.50
CA VAL A 81 8.92 0.49 -24.31
C VAL A 81 10.20 0.03 -23.59
N GLY A 82 10.27 0.23 -22.27
CA GLY A 82 11.37 -0.24 -21.45
C GLY A 82 11.48 -1.77 -21.41
N ILE A 83 10.36 -2.47 -21.25
CA ILE A 83 10.29 -3.94 -21.28
C ILE A 83 10.73 -4.47 -22.65
N GLU A 84 10.26 -3.87 -23.73
CA GLU A 84 10.66 -4.26 -25.10
C GLU A 84 12.18 -4.07 -25.32
N LYS A 85 12.73 -2.95 -24.85
CA LYS A 85 14.13 -2.59 -25.07
C LYS A 85 15.12 -3.34 -24.16
N TYR A 86 14.85 -3.39 -22.86
CA TYR A 86 15.77 -3.90 -21.85
C TYR A 86 15.39 -5.30 -21.39
N GLY A 87 14.09 -5.56 -21.22
CA GLY A 87 13.54 -6.82 -20.72
C GLY A 87 13.12 -6.76 -19.26
N ILE A 88 12.31 -7.74 -18.86
CA ILE A 88 11.86 -7.89 -17.47
C ILE A 88 13.05 -8.28 -16.58
N GLY A 89 13.23 -7.54 -15.49
CA GLY A 89 14.36 -7.68 -14.56
C GLY A 89 15.37 -6.53 -14.63
N HIS A 90 15.42 -5.81 -15.75
CA HIS A 90 16.29 -4.64 -15.98
C HIS A 90 15.61 -3.32 -15.58
N PHE A 91 14.97 -3.31 -14.41
CA PHE A 91 14.14 -2.18 -13.98
C PHE A 91 14.97 -0.93 -13.64
N ARG A 92 16.24 -1.11 -13.29
CA ARG A 92 17.15 0.01 -13.03
C ARG A 92 17.42 0.78 -14.32
N GLU A 93 17.70 0.07 -15.40
CA GLU A 93 17.97 0.62 -16.73
C GLU A 93 16.73 1.32 -17.29
N ILE A 94 15.54 0.74 -17.09
CA ILE A 94 14.26 1.37 -17.48
C ILE A 94 14.02 2.65 -16.68
N SER A 95 14.27 2.62 -15.36
CA SER A 95 14.18 3.80 -14.50
C SER A 95 15.12 4.90 -14.99
N GLU A 96 16.43 4.62 -15.10
CA GLU A 96 17.44 5.61 -15.48
C GLU A 96 17.20 6.22 -16.88
N SER A 97 16.63 5.46 -17.81
CA SER A 97 16.47 5.90 -19.21
C SER A 97 15.10 6.50 -19.56
N LEU A 98 14.01 5.98 -18.99
CA LEU A 98 12.64 6.30 -19.42
C LEU A 98 11.76 6.84 -18.29
N LEU A 99 12.01 6.40 -17.05
CA LEU A 99 11.17 6.69 -15.89
C LEU A 99 12.06 7.05 -14.67
N PRO A 100 12.89 8.12 -14.75
CA PRO A 100 13.89 8.44 -13.71
C PRO A 100 13.26 8.79 -12.36
N GLU A 101 12.00 9.17 -12.41
CA GLU A 101 11.15 9.51 -11.29
C GLU A 101 10.52 8.28 -10.59
N TRP A 102 10.74 7.08 -11.10
CA TRP A 102 10.20 5.84 -10.53
C TRP A 102 11.35 4.91 -10.20
N SER A 103 11.39 4.41 -8.97
CA SER A 103 12.45 3.48 -8.57
C SER A 103 12.32 2.16 -9.34
N GLY A 104 13.41 1.41 -9.47
CA GLY A 104 13.36 0.07 -10.07
C GLY A 104 12.38 -0.87 -9.36
N ASN A 105 12.17 -0.70 -8.05
CA ASN A 105 11.17 -1.47 -7.31
C ASN A 105 9.74 -1.05 -7.66
N ASP A 106 9.47 0.24 -7.84
CA ASP A 106 8.17 0.71 -8.33
C ASP A 106 7.87 0.09 -9.70
N LEU A 107 8.84 0.15 -10.62
CA LEU A 107 8.69 -0.41 -11.95
C LEU A 107 8.50 -1.93 -11.92
N ARG A 108 9.14 -2.66 -10.99
CA ARG A 108 8.86 -4.08 -10.75
C ARG A 108 7.40 -4.30 -10.37
N MET A 109 6.87 -3.51 -9.42
CA MET A 109 5.48 -3.62 -8.98
C MET A 109 4.48 -3.25 -10.07
N LYS A 110 4.80 -2.27 -10.92
CA LYS A 110 3.99 -1.92 -12.09
C LYS A 110 4.07 -2.98 -13.19
N SER A 111 5.23 -3.61 -13.36
CA SER A 111 5.44 -4.73 -14.28
C SER A 111 4.58 -5.93 -13.92
N ILE A 112 4.42 -6.23 -12.62
CA ILE A 112 3.49 -7.27 -12.14
C ILE A 112 2.05 -7.03 -12.63
N ARG A 113 1.60 -5.76 -12.64
CA ARG A 113 0.25 -5.38 -13.06
C ARG A 113 0.06 -5.45 -14.57
N VAL A 114 1.05 -5.02 -15.36
CA VAL A 114 0.94 -5.07 -16.82
C VAL A 114 1.11 -6.49 -17.37
N MET A 115 1.94 -7.31 -16.75
CA MET A 115 2.11 -8.73 -17.12
C MET A 115 1.00 -9.63 -16.56
N GLY A 116 0.25 -9.15 -15.56
CA GLY A 116 -0.78 -9.94 -14.89
C GLY A 116 -0.21 -11.10 -14.06
N ARG A 117 1.02 -10.96 -13.53
CA ARG A 117 1.68 -12.04 -12.79
C ARG A 117 2.55 -11.51 -11.67
N GLN A 118 2.39 -12.05 -10.45
CA GLN A 118 3.13 -11.61 -9.28
C GLN A 118 4.61 -12.03 -9.33
N ASN A 119 4.88 -13.28 -9.69
CA ASN A 119 6.26 -13.75 -9.87
C ASN A 119 6.73 -13.52 -11.30
N LEU A 120 7.65 -12.57 -11.48
CA LEU A 120 8.27 -12.26 -12.76
C LEU A 120 9.55 -13.07 -13.04
N GLN A 121 9.98 -13.98 -12.16
CA GLN A 121 11.24 -14.72 -12.35
C GLN A 121 11.27 -15.57 -13.63
N LEU A 122 10.13 -16.13 -14.06
CA LEU A 122 10.05 -16.87 -15.32
C LEU A 122 10.12 -15.96 -16.56
N TYR A 123 10.03 -14.65 -16.38
CA TYR A 123 10.21 -13.65 -17.43
C TYR A 123 11.60 -13.00 -17.37
N LYS A 124 12.55 -13.55 -16.60
CA LYS A 124 13.88 -12.95 -16.52
C LYS A 124 14.47 -12.77 -17.92
N ASP A 125 14.90 -11.54 -18.22
CA ASP A 125 15.46 -11.13 -19.51
C ASP A 125 14.47 -11.17 -20.70
N TRP A 126 13.22 -11.59 -20.47
CA TRP A 126 12.19 -11.64 -21.50
C TRP A 126 11.85 -10.23 -22.00
N ARG A 127 11.67 -10.12 -23.32
CA ARG A 127 11.33 -8.90 -24.04
C ARG A 127 10.13 -9.17 -24.93
N GLY A 128 9.20 -8.25 -24.94
CA GLY A 128 8.04 -8.28 -25.82
C GLY A 128 7.51 -6.88 -26.00
N ASN A 129 6.86 -6.65 -27.14
CA ASN A 129 6.17 -5.39 -27.38
C ASN A 129 4.86 -5.32 -26.59
N ALA A 130 4.10 -4.24 -26.77
CA ALA A 130 2.81 -4.06 -26.07
C ALA A 130 1.80 -5.19 -26.34
N GLU A 131 1.77 -5.76 -27.54
CA GLU A 131 0.86 -6.87 -27.88
C GLU A 131 1.30 -8.18 -27.24
N ASP A 132 2.60 -8.44 -27.16
CA ASP A 132 3.13 -9.59 -26.43
C ASP A 132 2.79 -9.50 -24.94
N VAL A 133 3.02 -8.34 -24.32
CA VAL A 133 2.64 -8.10 -22.92
C VAL A 133 1.14 -8.29 -22.70
N ARG A 134 0.30 -7.80 -23.62
CA ARG A 134 -1.16 -7.98 -23.55
C ARG A 134 -1.56 -9.45 -23.66
N ARG A 135 -0.94 -10.21 -24.56
CA ARG A 135 -1.16 -11.65 -24.71
C ARG A 135 -0.79 -12.38 -23.42
N GLU A 136 0.37 -12.08 -22.85
CA GLU A 136 0.82 -12.66 -21.58
C GLU A 136 -0.11 -12.32 -20.42
N TYR A 137 -0.60 -11.08 -20.35
CA TYR A 137 -1.60 -10.66 -19.36
C TYR A 137 -2.88 -11.48 -19.43
N GLU A 138 -3.48 -11.61 -20.62
CA GLU A 138 -4.72 -12.37 -20.77
C GLU A 138 -4.51 -13.87 -20.51
N ARG A 139 -3.37 -14.43 -20.92
CA ARG A 139 -3.02 -15.83 -20.63
C ARG A 139 -2.86 -16.08 -19.12
N ASN A 140 -2.14 -15.21 -18.42
CA ASN A 140 -1.97 -15.30 -16.97
C ASN A 140 -3.31 -15.13 -16.22
N LYS A 141 -4.17 -14.25 -16.74
CA LYS A 141 -5.52 -14.04 -16.22
C LYS A 141 -6.41 -15.25 -16.41
N GLU A 142 -6.37 -15.89 -17.57
CA GLU A 142 -7.13 -17.12 -17.84
C GLU A 142 -6.74 -18.23 -16.86
N ILE A 143 -5.44 -18.51 -16.70
CA ILE A 143 -4.94 -19.49 -15.72
C ILE A 143 -5.40 -19.13 -14.31
N GLY A 144 -5.28 -17.85 -13.94
CA GLY A 144 -5.66 -17.38 -12.61
C GLY A 144 -7.15 -17.49 -12.33
N LEU A 145 -8.01 -17.28 -13.33
CA LEU A 145 -9.45 -17.43 -13.19
C LEU A 145 -9.85 -18.91 -13.11
N GLN A 146 -9.22 -19.77 -13.91
CA GLN A 146 -9.49 -21.21 -13.92
C GLN A 146 -9.11 -21.88 -12.58
N LEU A 147 -7.99 -21.46 -11.98
CA LEU A 147 -7.47 -22.04 -10.72
C LEU A 147 -7.85 -21.26 -9.46
N GLY A 148 -8.64 -20.18 -9.57
CA GLY A 148 -8.99 -19.33 -8.41
C GLY A 148 -7.80 -18.57 -7.82
N ALA A 149 -6.74 -18.36 -8.61
CA ALA A 149 -5.46 -17.77 -8.22
C ALA A 149 -5.25 -16.33 -8.72
N TRP A 150 -6.27 -15.72 -9.34
CA TRP A 150 -6.25 -14.31 -9.77
C TRP A 150 -6.56 -13.36 -8.60
N LYS A 151 -5.54 -12.67 -8.08
CA LYS A 151 -5.68 -11.79 -6.90
C LYS A 151 -5.14 -10.40 -7.19
N GLY A 152 -5.99 -9.40 -7.02
CA GLY A 152 -5.64 -7.99 -7.19
C GLY A 152 -5.17 -7.63 -8.62
N GLY A 153 -5.54 -8.39 -9.65
CA GLY A 153 -5.11 -8.14 -11.03
C GLY A 153 -3.79 -8.81 -11.40
N ALA A 154 -3.40 -9.89 -10.71
CA ALA A 154 -2.26 -10.72 -11.09
C ALA A 154 -2.46 -12.18 -10.69
N LEU A 155 -1.84 -13.09 -11.44
CA LEU A 155 -1.70 -14.50 -11.12
C LEU A 155 -0.72 -14.67 -9.96
N VAL A 156 -1.16 -15.37 -8.91
CA VAL A 156 -0.40 -15.70 -7.70
C VAL A 156 -0.23 -17.22 -7.62
N TYR A 157 0.84 -17.72 -7.00
CA TYR A 157 0.99 -19.16 -6.78
C TYR A 157 0.01 -19.69 -5.74
N ASP A 158 -0.40 -20.94 -5.94
CA ASP A 158 -1.05 -21.79 -4.97
C ASP A 158 -0.02 -22.65 -4.22
N ASP A 159 -0.43 -23.19 -3.07
CA ASP A 159 0.44 -24.02 -2.22
C ASP A 159 0.60 -25.44 -2.80
N GLU A 160 -0.34 -25.86 -3.64
CA GLU A 160 -0.38 -27.17 -4.29
C GLU A 160 0.44 -27.25 -5.59
N GLY A 161 1.00 -26.13 -6.06
CA GLY A 161 1.83 -26.04 -7.27
C GLY A 161 1.07 -26.16 -8.60
N LEU A 162 -0.26 -26.13 -8.60
CA LEU A 162 -1.12 -26.25 -9.78
C LEU A 162 -0.91 -25.09 -10.76
N VAL A 163 -0.71 -23.88 -10.25
CA VAL A 163 -0.44 -22.67 -11.04
C VAL A 163 0.89 -22.81 -11.77
N LEU A 164 1.94 -23.30 -11.09
CA LEU A 164 3.24 -23.48 -11.74
C LEU A 164 3.13 -24.49 -12.89
N LYS A 165 2.46 -25.62 -12.64
CA LYS A 165 2.23 -26.65 -13.66
C LYS A 165 1.44 -26.11 -14.86
N ALA A 166 0.34 -25.38 -14.62
CA ALA A 166 -0.46 -24.78 -15.69
C ALA A 166 0.33 -23.77 -16.53
N ILE A 167 1.22 -23.00 -15.90
CA ILE A 167 2.12 -22.07 -16.61
C ILE A 167 3.11 -22.84 -17.49
N GLU A 168 3.72 -23.90 -16.97
CA GLU A 168 4.67 -24.72 -17.72
C GLU A 168 4.01 -25.42 -18.92
N GLU A 169 2.81 -25.99 -18.73
CA GLU A 169 2.01 -26.58 -19.82
C GLU A 169 1.60 -25.53 -20.86
N SER A 170 1.19 -24.35 -20.42
CA SER A 170 0.87 -23.23 -21.31
C SER A 170 2.07 -22.78 -22.13
N ASN A 171 3.25 -22.70 -21.51
CA ASN A 171 4.51 -22.32 -22.17
C ASN A 171 4.96 -23.35 -23.24
N GLN A 172 4.59 -24.62 -23.11
CA GLN A 172 4.88 -25.62 -24.15
C GLN A 172 4.06 -25.38 -25.42
N THR A 173 2.83 -24.88 -25.26
CA THR A 173 1.91 -24.63 -26.38
C THR A 173 2.14 -23.25 -27.00
N THR A 174 2.41 -22.26 -26.15
CA THR A 174 2.63 -20.87 -26.56
C THR A 174 3.66 -20.27 -25.63
N PRO A 175 4.96 -20.38 -25.95
CA PRO A 175 6.01 -19.84 -25.10
C PRO A 175 5.93 -18.30 -25.05
N PRO A 176 6.40 -17.69 -23.94
CA PRO A 176 6.61 -16.25 -23.87
C PRO A 176 7.56 -15.76 -24.97
#